data_AF-A0A1V5NDC5-F1
#
_entry.id   AF-A0A1V5NDC5-F1
#
_cell.length_a   1.000
_cell.length_b   1.000
_cell.length_c   1.000
_cell.angle_alpha   90.00
_cell.angle_beta   90.00
_cell.angle_gamma   90.00
#
_symmetry.space_group_name_H-M   'P 1'
#
loop_
_entity.id
_entity.type
_entity.pdbx_description
1 polymer ?
#
loop_
_entity_poly.entity_id
_entity_poly.type
_entity_poly.pdbx_seq_one_letter_code
_entity_poly.pdbx_strand_id
1 'polypeptide(L)'
;MAPIAGVRASDVDVSITDEVITIRGHRKLGATVPEDRYFTQECYWGPFSRSYVLPMAVNSENAKATLKDGLLKIEIPKDAKVKTKIITINDK
;
A
#
# COMPACT_ATOMS: atom_id res chain seq x y z
N MET A 1 -8.89 0.32 -1.71
CA MET A 1 -8.47 1.47 -0.89
C MET A 1 -8.09 0.99 0.51
N ALA A 2 -6.98 1.49 1.07
CA ALA A 2 -6.56 1.22 2.46
C ALA A 2 -6.92 2.44 3.34
N PRO A 3 -7.55 2.25 4.51
CA PRO A 3 -8.00 3.35 5.37
C PRO A 3 -6.83 3.96 6.18
N ILE A 4 -6.00 4.77 5.51
CA ILE A 4 -4.78 5.37 6.08
C ILE A 4 -5.04 6.65 6.88
N ALA A 5 -6.13 7.37 6.61
CA ALA A 5 -6.43 8.63 7.30
C ALA A 5 -6.58 8.41 8.82
N GLY A 6 -5.78 9.13 9.61
CA GLY A 6 -5.74 9.03 11.07
C GLY A 6 -4.90 7.88 11.62
N VAL A 7 -4.18 7.14 10.77
CA VAL A 7 -3.22 6.10 11.21
C VAL A 7 -1.85 6.74 11.44
N ARG A 8 -1.15 6.34 12.50
CA ARG A 8 0.24 6.77 12.76
C ARG A 8 1.19 5.95 11.90
N ALA A 9 2.33 6.52 11.52
CA ALA A 9 3.33 5.80 10.72
C ALA A 9 3.80 4.49 11.40
N SER A 10 3.89 4.47 12.72
CA SER A 10 4.24 3.28 13.50
C SER A 10 3.17 2.18 13.54
N ASP A 11 1.95 2.47 13.09
CA ASP A 11 0.85 1.50 13.00
C ASP A 11 0.62 1.02 11.54
N VAL A 12 1.57 1.30 10.62
CA VAL A 12 1.51 0.90 9.20
C VAL A 12 2.79 0.16 8.82
N ASP A 13 2.64 -0.94 8.09
CA ASP A 13 3.71 -1.71 7.49
C ASP A 13 3.53 -1.75 5.96
N VAL A 14 4.63 -1.59 5.24
CA VAL A 14 4.68 -1.67 3.77
C VAL A 14 5.73 -2.68 3.38
N SER A 15 5.30 -3.75 2.72
CA SER A 15 6.19 -4.77 2.16
C SER A 15 6.13 -4.74 0.64
N ILE A 16 7.28 -4.80 -0.02
CA ILE A 16 7.40 -4.78 -1.48
C ILE A 16 8.18 -6.02 -1.91
N THR A 17 7.61 -6.75 -2.87
CA THR A 17 8.30 -7.77 -3.68
C THR A 17 8.47 -7.22 -5.10
N ASP A 18 9.12 -7.96 -5.99
CA ASP A 18 9.33 -7.53 -7.38
C ASP A 18 8.02 -7.27 -8.14
N GLU A 19 6.92 -7.94 -7.75
CA GLU A 19 5.64 -7.90 -8.45
C GLU A 19 4.48 -7.37 -7.60
N VAL A 20 4.59 -7.35 -6.28
CA VAL A 20 3.47 -7.01 -5.40
C VAL A 20 3.91 -6.08 -4.29
N ILE A 21 3.15 -5.00 -4.11
CA ILE A 21 3.19 -4.19 -2.90
C ILE A 21 2.02 -4.54 -1.99
N THR A 22 2.29 -4.71 -0.69
CA THR A 22 1.28 -4.91 0.34
C THR A 22 1.39 -3.83 1.41
N ILE A 23 0.26 -3.23 1.74
CA ILE A 23 0.11 -2.20 2.78
C ILE A 23 -0.77 -2.78 3.87
N ARG A 24 -0.24 -2.90 5.08
CA ARG A 24 -0.95 -3.38 6.27
C ARG A 24 -0.94 -2.32 7.36
N GLY A 25 -1.91 -2.37 8.24
CA GLY A 25 -1.89 -1.52 9.42
C GLY A 25 -3.14 -1.66 10.27
N HIS A 26 -3.26 -0.79 11.27
CA HIS A 26 -4.40 -0.78 12.17
C HIS A 26 -4.92 0.64 12.40
N ARG A 27 -6.18 0.88 12.04
CA ARG A 27 -6.84 2.17 12.32
C ARG A 27 -7.53 2.11 13.66
N LYS A 28 -6.99 2.80 14.65
CA LYS A 28 -7.48 2.78 16.03
C LYS A 28 -8.56 3.85 16.24
N LEU A 29 -9.66 3.46 16.86
CA LEU A 29 -10.67 4.41 17.33
C LEU A 29 -10.10 5.14 18.55
N GLY A 30 -9.89 6.45 18.44
CA GLY A 30 -9.37 7.29 19.54
C GLY A 30 -10.45 7.80 20.50
N ALA A 31 -11.70 7.38 20.32
CA ALA A 31 -12.82 7.85 21.11
C ALA A 31 -13.00 7.01 22.39
N THR A 32 -13.33 7.67 23.49
CA THR A 32 -13.67 7.07 24.78
C THR A 32 -15.18 6.84 24.94
N VAL A 33 -15.95 7.08 23.88
CA VAL A 33 -17.41 6.97 23.90
C VAL A 33 -17.79 5.48 23.84
N PRO A 34 -18.65 5.00 24.76
CA PRO A 34 -19.22 3.66 24.68
C PRO A 34 -19.92 3.39 23.34
N GLU A 35 -19.84 2.15 22.83
CA GLU A 35 -20.39 1.77 21.53
C GLU A 35 -21.91 2.03 21.42
N ASP A 36 -22.65 1.87 22.52
CA ASP A 36 -24.10 2.08 22.61
C ASP A 36 -24.53 3.56 22.65
N ARG A 37 -23.56 4.49 22.68
CA ARG A 37 -23.81 5.94 22.72
C ARG A 37 -23.54 6.66 21.40
N TYR A 38 -23.16 5.93 20.36
CA TYR A 38 -23.09 6.51 19.03
C TYR A 38 -24.48 6.65 18.42
N PHE A 39 -24.81 7.84 17.91
CA PHE A 39 -25.94 7.99 16.98
C PHE A 39 -25.59 7.34 15.62
N THR A 40 -24.37 7.58 15.12
CA THR A 40 -23.83 7.00 13.87
C THR A 40 -22.31 6.82 13.97
N GLN A 41 -21.79 5.75 13.37
CA GLN A 41 -20.36 5.52 13.13
C GLN A 41 -20.14 5.02 11.70
N GLU A 42 -19.57 5.87 10.84
CA GLU A 42 -19.44 5.55 9.40
C GLU A 42 -18.03 5.04 9.03
N CYS A 43 -17.03 5.47 9.78
CA CYS A 43 -15.65 5.08 9.55
C CYS A 43 -15.38 3.66 10.04
N TYR A 44 -14.66 2.88 9.23
CA TYR A 44 -14.07 1.62 9.66
C TYR A 44 -12.93 1.85 10.67
N TRP A 45 -12.90 1.03 11.72
CA TRP A 45 -11.84 0.95 12.73
C TRP A 45 -11.42 -0.52 12.90
N GLY A 46 -10.11 -0.77 12.95
CA GLY A 46 -9.56 -2.12 12.98
C GLY A 46 -8.38 -2.34 12.03
N PRO A 47 -7.94 -3.60 11.85
CA PRO A 47 -6.86 -3.96 10.96
C PRO A 47 -7.25 -3.78 9.49
N PHE A 48 -6.30 -3.39 8.65
CA PHE A 48 -6.48 -3.35 7.21
C PHE A 48 -5.28 -3.97 6.49
N SER A 49 -5.55 -4.53 5.32
CA SER A 49 -4.54 -5.07 4.41
C SER A 49 -5.00 -4.85 2.97
N ARG A 50 -4.13 -4.31 2.14
CA ARG A 50 -4.35 -4.17 0.69
C ARG A 50 -3.08 -4.53 -0.05
N SER A 51 -3.23 -5.27 -1.13
CA SER A 51 -2.13 -5.63 -2.02
C SER A 51 -2.43 -5.17 -3.43
N TYR A 52 -1.40 -4.74 -4.13
CA TYR A 52 -1.47 -4.31 -5.52
C TYR A 52 -0.40 -5.07 -6.31
N VAL A 53 -0.83 -5.70 -7.40
CA VAL A 53 0.09 -6.25 -8.40
C VAL A 53 0.65 -5.08 -9.19
N LEU A 54 1.96 -5.00 -9.28
CA LEU A 54 2.70 -3.99 -10.01
C LEU A 54 2.69 -4.37 -11.50
N PRO A 55 2.54 -3.39 -12.40
CA PRO A 55 2.45 -3.66 -13.84
C PRO A 55 3.78 -4.10 -14.45
N MET A 56 4.87 -4.05 -13.69
CA MET A 56 6.22 -4.43 -14.11
C MET A 56 7.13 -4.63 -12.90
N ALA A 57 8.29 -5.25 -13.13
CA ALA A 57 9.32 -5.42 -12.11
C ALA A 57 9.86 -4.07 -11.61
N VAL A 58 10.16 -4.01 -10.31
CA VAL A 58 10.61 -2.80 -9.61
C VAL A 58 11.88 -3.05 -8.80
N ASN A 59 12.64 -2.00 -8.54
CA ASN A 59 13.77 -2.02 -7.61
C ASN A 59 13.27 -1.71 -6.20
N SER A 60 12.95 -2.76 -5.43
CA SER A 60 12.42 -2.66 -4.07
C SER A 60 13.44 -2.08 -3.07
N GLU A 61 14.74 -2.31 -3.28
CA GLU A 61 15.82 -1.82 -2.39
C GLU A 61 15.87 -0.29 -2.32
N ASN A 62 15.46 0.40 -3.39
CA ASN A 62 15.47 1.85 -3.50
C ASN A 62 14.08 2.48 -3.29
N ALA A 63 13.10 1.72 -2.82
CA ALA A 63 11.78 2.21 -2.53
C ALA A 63 11.77 3.20 -1.34
N LYS A 64 10.87 4.19 -1.39
CA LYS A 64 10.67 5.16 -0.30
C LYS A 64 9.19 5.29 0.01
N ALA A 65 8.86 5.45 1.28
CA ALA A 65 7.51 5.70 1.75
C ALA A 65 7.46 6.92 2.67
N THR A 66 6.43 7.75 2.53
CA THR A 66 6.16 8.88 3.41
C THR A 66 4.68 8.90 3.78
N LEU A 67 4.39 9.19 5.05
CA LEU A 67 3.03 9.40 5.53
C LEU A 67 2.92 10.84 6.03
N LYS A 68 2.16 11.66 5.32
CA LYS A 68 1.95 13.07 5.65
C LYS A 68 0.49 13.44 5.43
N ASP A 69 -0.10 14.16 6.38
CA ASP A 69 -1.48 14.67 6.30
C ASP A 69 -2.52 13.56 5.97
N GLY A 70 -2.31 12.35 6.51
CA GLY A 70 -3.19 11.19 6.29
C GLY A 70 -3.04 10.51 4.92
N LEU A 71 -2.03 10.90 4.12
CA LEU A 71 -1.73 10.32 2.82
C LEU A 71 -0.43 9.50 2.88
N LEU A 72 -0.53 8.20 2.58
CA LEU A 72 0.64 7.34 2.36
C LEU A 72 1.08 7.43 0.90
N LYS A 73 2.26 7.99 0.67
CA LYS A 73 2.91 8.07 -0.65
C LYS A 73 4.05 7.06 -0.69
N ILE A 74 4.07 6.23 -1.72
CA ILE A 74 5.10 5.20 -1.93
C ILE A 74 5.69 5.42 -3.32
N GLU A 75 7.00 5.63 -3.37
CA GLU A 75 7.77 5.84 -4.60
C GLU A 75 8.70 4.64 -4.80
N ILE A 76 8.54 3.95 -5.93
CA ILE A 76 9.31 2.74 -6.24
C ILE A 76 9.91 2.90 -7.64
N PRO A 77 11.25 2.89 -7.78
CA PRO A 77 11.88 2.90 -9.09
C PRO A 77 11.56 1.63 -9.88
N LYS A 78 11.34 1.77 -11.19
CA LYS A 78 11.23 0.62 -12.10
C LYS A 78 12.56 -0.11 -12.19
N ASP A 79 12.54 -1.42 -12.35
CA ASP A 79 13.78 -2.16 -12.62
C ASP A 79 14.24 -1.87 -14.06
N ALA A 80 15.45 -1.32 -14.20
CA ALA A 80 16.08 -0.99 -15.48
C ALA A 80 16.44 -2.24 -16.31
N LYS A 81 16.40 -3.44 -15.71
CA LYS A 81 16.69 -4.71 -16.39
C LYS A 81 15.56 -5.19 -17.32
N VAL A 82 14.36 -4.59 -17.21
CA VAL A 82 13.23 -4.92 -18.08
C VAL A 82 13.43 -4.30 -19.47
N LYS A 83 14.24 -4.96 -20.31
CA LYS A 83 14.33 -4.65 -21.75
C LYS A 83 13.32 -5.51 -22.50
N THR A 84 12.29 -4.89 -23.08
CA THR A 84 11.38 -5.57 -24.00
C THR A 84 12.17 -6.14 -25.18
N LYS A 85 12.18 -7.47 -25.31
CA LYS A 85 12.81 -8.14 -26.45
C LYS A 85 11.74 -8.45 -27.49
N ILE A 86 11.79 -7.78 -28.63
CA ILE A 86 11.01 -8.15 -29.80
C ILE A 86 11.70 -9.36 -30.44
N ILE A 87 10.96 -10.44 -30.63
CA ILE A 87 11.46 -11.64 -31.32
C ILE A 87 10.88 -11.69 -32.73
N THR A 88 11.71 -12.09 -33.69
CA THR A 88 11.27 -12.36 -35.06
C THR A 88 10.67 -13.77 -35.11
N ILE A 89 9.49 -13.90 -35.72
CA ILE A 89 8.89 -15.20 -36.00
C ILE A 89 9.54 -15.74 -37.27
N ASN A 90 10.10 -16.95 -37.20
CA ASN A 90 10.63 -17.64 -38.37
C ASN A 90 9.66 -18.74 -38.79
N ASP A 91 9.16 -18.67 -40.02
CA ASP A 91 8.43 -19.77 -40.65
C ASP A 91 9.46 -20.78 -41.20
N LYS A 92 9.24 -22.07 -40.93
CA LYS A 92 9.99 -23.16 -41.56
C LYS A 92 9.23 -23.68 -42.77
#